data_AF-A0A4V3EAT6-F1
#
_entry.id   AF-A0A4V3EAT6-F1
#
_cell.length_a   1.000
_cell.length_b   1.000
_cell.length_c   1.000
_cell.angle_alpha   90.00
_cell.angle_beta   90.00
_cell.angle_gamma   90.00
#
_symmetry.space_group_name_H-M   'P 1'
#
loop_
_entity.id
_entity.type
_entity.pdbx_description
1 polymer ?
#
loop_
_entity_poly.entity_id
_entity_poly.type
_entity_poly.pdbx_seq_one_letter_code
_entity_poly.pdbx_strand_id
1 'polypeptide(L)'
;MSKPFRHGLALGKFYPLHAGYSNLIRKALRQCDEVTVQLLVNSAETNPLKTRLTWLQQEHPNANIVAGVDDSEVDFDSPTAWDEHMRAIERLLPKPIDAAFTSNECSAELVRRLGALWVQVDPG
;
A
#
# COMPACT_ATOMS: atom_id res chain seq x y z
N MET A 1 -13.33 18.08 13.61
CA MET A 1 -13.28 18.10 12.13
C MET A 1 -13.29 16.67 11.66
N SER A 2 -14.15 16.32 10.70
CA SER A 2 -14.14 15.00 10.06
C SER A 2 -12.93 14.88 9.13
N LYS A 3 -12.35 13.68 9.04
CA LYS A 3 -11.28 13.41 8.08
C LYS A 3 -11.86 13.35 6.65
N PRO A 4 -11.08 13.68 5.60
CA PRO A 4 -11.57 13.72 4.23
C PRO A 4 -11.92 12.35 3.63
N PHE A 5 -11.35 11.26 4.15
CA PHE A 5 -11.58 9.90 3.65
C PHE A 5 -12.02 8.97 4.78
N ARG A 6 -12.83 7.94 4.47
CA ARG A 6 -13.22 6.94 5.47
C ARG A 6 -12.18 5.83 5.55
N HIS A 7 -11.72 5.32 4.42
CA HIS A 7 -10.70 4.26 4.38
C HIS A 7 -9.58 4.56 3.37
N GLY A 8 -8.36 4.65 3.87
CA GLY A 8 -7.15 4.86 3.07
C GLY A 8 -6.30 3.60 2.92
N LEU A 9 -5.62 3.48 1.78
CA LEU A 9 -4.60 2.46 1.53
C LEU A 9 -3.21 3.10 1.39
N ALA A 10 -2.24 2.53 2.09
CA ALA A 10 -0.82 2.75 1.86
C ALA A 10 -0.17 1.42 1.46
N LEU A 11 0.13 1.25 0.17
CA LEU A 11 0.71 0.01 -0.37
C LEU A 11 2.20 0.18 -0.64
N GLY A 12 3.01 -0.81 -0.25
CA GLY A 12 4.43 -0.79 -0.56
C GLY A 12 5.16 -2.09 -0.22
N LYS A 13 6.34 -2.26 -0.83
CA LYS A 13 7.29 -3.33 -0.47
C LYS A 13 8.11 -3.01 0.79
N PHE A 14 8.18 -1.72 1.13
CA PHE A 14 8.92 -1.15 2.28
C PHE A 14 10.36 -1.66 2.38
N TYR A 15 11.07 -1.64 1.24
CA TYR A 15 12.41 -2.22 1.10
C TYR A 15 13.43 -1.19 0.58
N PRO A 16 14.19 -0.51 1.46
CA PRO A 16 14.01 -0.42 2.92
C PRO A 16 12.85 0.52 3.30
N LEU A 17 12.39 0.43 4.55
CA LEU A 17 11.46 1.42 5.13
C LEU A 17 12.20 2.74 5.34
N HIS A 18 12.16 3.65 4.35
CA HIS A 18 12.74 4.99 4.46
C HIS A 18 11.70 6.04 4.90
N ALA A 19 12.18 7.24 5.26
CA ALA A 19 11.35 8.33 5.77
C ALA A 19 10.18 8.73 4.86
N GLY A 20 10.30 8.52 3.54
CA GLY A 20 9.24 8.77 2.56
C GLY A 20 8.02 7.86 2.79
N TYR A 21 8.24 6.55 2.94
CA TYR A 21 7.17 5.61 3.30
C TYR A 21 6.54 5.95 4.65
N SER A 22 7.34 6.32 5.65
CA SER A 22 6.81 6.76 6.95
C SER A 22 6.04 8.08 6.84
N ASN A 23 6.39 8.99 5.93
CA ASN A 23 5.60 10.20 5.68
C ASN A 23 4.26 9.86 5.03
N LEU A 24 4.26 8.97 4.04
CA LEU A 24 3.08 8.47 3.35
C LEU A 24 2.08 7.84 4.32
N ILE A 25 2.52 6.90 5.17
CA ILE A 25 1.66 6.26 6.18
C ILE A 25 1.10 7.31 7.15
N ARG A 26 1.94 8.23 7.65
CA ARG A 26 1.48 9.29 8.55
C ARG A 26 0.48 10.23 7.89
N LYS A 27 0.62 10.53 6.60
CA LYS A 27 -0.33 11.35 5.85
C LYS A 27 -1.68 10.64 5.69
N ALA A 28 -1.67 9.34 5.38
CA ALA A 28 -2.88 8.52 5.35
C ALA A 28 -3.59 8.53 6.71
N LEU A 29 -2.86 8.29 7.81
CA LEU A 29 -3.42 8.26 9.17
C LEU A 29 -4.06 9.58 9.59
N ARG A 30 -3.54 10.72 9.12
CA ARG A 30 -4.13 12.04 9.37
C ARG A 30 -5.39 12.31 8.54
N GLN A 31 -5.51 11.70 7.36
CA GLN A 31 -6.54 12.01 6.38
C GLN A 31 -7.66 10.96 6.27
N CYS A 32 -7.51 9.79 6.89
CA CYS A 32 -8.50 8.73 6.82
C CYS A 32 -8.98 8.29 8.21
N ASP A 33 -10.27 8.01 8.37
CA ASP A 33 -10.81 7.44 9.61
C ASP A 33 -10.15 6.10 9.93
N GLU A 34 -9.96 5.26 8.91
CA GLU A 34 -9.20 4.01 8.96
C GLU A 34 -8.12 3.97 7.86
N VAL A 35 -6.99 3.32 8.15
CA VAL A 35 -5.91 3.10 7.18
C VAL A 35 -5.47 1.67 7.21
N THR A 36 -5.48 1.02 6.04
CA THR A 36 -4.80 -0.26 5.81
C THR A 36 -3.44 0.02 5.19
N VAL A 37 -2.38 -0.47 5.82
CA VAL A 37 -1.02 -0.49 5.29
C VAL A 37 -0.75 -1.89 4.76
N GLN A 38 -0.57 -2.03 3.45
CA GLN A 38 -0.31 -3.33 2.81
C GLN A 38 1.17 -3.50 2.51
N LEU A 39 1.77 -4.49 3.17
CA LEU A 39 3.10 -5.01 2.85
C LEU A 39 2.97 -6.23 1.93
N LEU A 40 3.22 -6.02 0.63
CA LEU A 40 3.36 -7.12 -0.32
C LEU A 40 4.83 -7.37 -0.59
N VAL A 41 5.26 -8.64 -0.48
CA VAL A 41 6.62 -9.06 -0.79
C VAL A 41 6.59 -10.10 -1.90
N ASN A 42 7.70 -10.21 -2.62
CA ASN A 42 7.96 -11.34 -3.50
C ASN A 42 8.88 -12.34 -2.77
N SER A 43 8.59 -13.64 -2.91
CA SER A 43 9.30 -14.75 -2.26
C SER A 43 10.78 -14.84 -2.64
N ALA A 44 11.19 -14.28 -3.79
CA ALA A 44 12.57 -14.22 -4.23
C ALA A 44 13.38 -13.08 -3.55
N GLU A 45 12.74 -12.20 -2.78
CA GLU A 45 13.42 -11.07 -2.13
C GLU A 45 14.20 -11.50 -0.87
N THR A 46 15.41 -10.94 -0.70
CA THR A 46 16.37 -11.35 0.34
C THR A 46 15.92 -11.07 1.77
N ASN A 47 15.05 -10.06 1.98
CA ASN A 47 14.57 -9.71 3.32
C ASN A 47 13.21 -10.35 3.60
N PRO A 48 13.09 -11.23 4.62
CA PRO A 48 11.85 -11.91 4.93
C PRO A 48 10.70 -10.95 5.26
N LEU A 49 9.47 -11.33 4.87
CA LEU A 49 8.23 -10.63 5.21
C LEU A 49 8.17 -10.29 6.71
N LYS A 50 8.51 -11.27 7.56
CA LYS A 50 8.47 -11.14 9.02
C LYS A 50 9.30 -9.95 9.51
N THR A 51 10.51 -9.76 8.96
CA THR A 51 11.41 -8.68 9.35
C THR A 51 10.82 -7.32 8.99
N ARG A 52 10.31 -7.16 7.76
CA ARG A 52 9.71 -5.90 7.31
C ARG A 52 8.42 -5.58 8.05
N LEU A 53 7.61 -6.60 8.34
CA LEU A 53 6.40 -6.48 9.15
C LEU A 53 6.74 -5.98 10.56
N THR A 54 7.77 -6.55 11.21
CA THR A 54 8.22 -6.09 12.53
C THR A 54 8.64 -4.62 12.51
N TRP A 55 9.40 -4.17 11.50
CA TRP A 55 9.78 -2.75 11.39
C TRP A 55 8.56 -1.83 11.23
N LEU A 56 7.60 -2.20 10.38
CA LEU A 56 6.38 -1.42 10.19
C LEU A 56 5.56 -1.31 11.48
N GLN A 57 5.40 -2.43 12.20
CA GLN A 57 4.66 -2.46 13.46
C GLN A 57 5.33 -1.63 14.56
N GLN A 58 6.66 -1.59 14.59
CA GLN A 58 7.43 -0.77 15.53
C GLN A 58 7.31 0.73 15.20
N GLU A 59 7.44 1.10 13.94
CA GLU A 59 7.40 2.51 13.49
C GLU A 59 5.98 3.09 13.46
N HIS A 60 4.97 2.27 13.15
CA HIS A 60 3.57 2.68 13.00
C HIS A 60 2.63 1.79 13.83
N PRO A 61 2.74 1.79 15.17
CA PRO A 61 1.98 0.89 16.04
C PRO A 61 0.46 1.09 15.98
N ASN A 62 -0.01 2.23 15.48
CA ASN A 62 -1.42 2.57 15.35
C ASN A 62 -1.99 2.30 13.94
N ALA A 63 -1.18 1.79 13.01
CA ALA A 63 -1.64 1.46 11.66
C ALA A 63 -2.14 0.01 11.61
N ASN A 64 -3.23 -0.23 10.86
CA ASN A 64 -3.66 -1.59 10.53
C ASN A 64 -2.75 -2.15 9.43
N ILE A 65 -1.74 -2.93 9.81
CA ILE A 65 -0.77 -3.49 8.87
C ILE A 65 -1.18 -4.91 8.51
N VAL A 66 -1.39 -5.15 7.23
CA VAL A 66 -1.62 -6.48 6.65
C VAL A 66 -0.48 -6.81 5.69
N ALA A 67 -0.11 -8.08 5.64
CA ALA A 67 1.01 -8.52 4.82
C ALA A 67 0.66 -9.78 4.04
N GLY A 68 1.24 -9.91 2.85
CA GLY A 68 1.07 -11.07 2.01
C GLY A 68 2.21 -11.24 1.01
N VAL A 69 2.17 -12.37 0.33
CA VAL A 69 3.07 -12.69 -0.77
C VAL A 69 2.35 -12.42 -2.08
N ASP A 70 3.07 -11.75 -2.98
CA ASP A 70 2.69 -11.52 -4.36
C ASP A 70 3.88 -11.87 -5.26
N ASP A 71 3.83 -13.09 -5.80
CA ASP A 71 4.83 -13.64 -6.71
C ASP A 71 4.46 -13.46 -8.18
N SER A 72 3.41 -12.68 -8.46
CA SER A 72 2.96 -12.39 -9.82
C SER A 72 4.03 -11.64 -10.61
N GLU A 73 4.05 -11.85 -11.92
CA GLU A 73 4.98 -11.19 -12.83
C GLU A 73 4.71 -9.69 -12.87
N VAL A 74 5.76 -8.87 -12.76
CA VAL A 74 5.64 -7.41 -12.87
C VAL A 74 5.78 -7.01 -14.32
N ASP A 75 4.64 -6.82 -14.98
CA ASP A 75 4.54 -6.23 -16.32
C ASP A 75 3.45 -5.15 -16.32
N PHE A 76 3.89 -3.88 -16.39
CA PHE A 76 2.99 -2.73 -16.31
C PHE A 76 2.12 -2.56 -17.56
N ASP A 77 2.49 -3.17 -18.68
CA ASP A 77 1.75 -3.12 -19.94
C ASP A 77 0.78 -4.30 -20.09
N SER A 78 0.82 -5.29 -19.19
CA SER A 78 -0.01 -6.50 -19.22
C SER A 78 -1.24 -6.38 -18.31
N PRO A 79 -2.47 -6.36 -18.87
CA PRO A 79 -3.69 -6.39 -18.07
C PRO A 79 -3.80 -7.64 -17.19
N THR A 80 -3.28 -8.77 -17.66
CA THR A 80 -3.28 -10.04 -16.92
C THR A 80 -2.38 -9.96 -15.69
N ALA A 81 -1.17 -9.39 -15.82
CA ALA A 81 -0.27 -9.17 -14.69
C ALA A 81 -0.93 -8.27 -13.64
N TRP A 82 -1.60 -7.20 -14.08
CA TRP A 82 -2.39 -6.36 -13.18
C TRP A 82 -3.51 -7.11 -12.48
N ASP A 83 -4.26 -7.97 -13.18
CA ASP A 83 -5.33 -8.76 -12.57
C ASP A 83 -4.80 -9.71 -11.48
N GLU A 84 -3.61 -10.28 -11.67
CA GLU A 84 -2.95 -11.12 -10.66
C GLU A 84 -2.54 -10.33 -9.42
N HIS A 85 -1.89 -9.17 -9.62
CA HIS A 85 -1.56 -8.25 -8.53
C HIS A 85 -2.82 -7.78 -7.77
N MET A 86 -3.90 -7.43 -8.50
CA MET A 86 -5.15 -7.01 -7.88
C MET A 86 -5.76 -8.10 -6.99
N ARG A 87 -5.69 -9.38 -7.38
CA ARG A 87 -6.15 -10.49 -6.53
C ARG A 87 -5.37 -10.55 -5.21
N ALA A 88 -4.06 -10.32 -5.23
CA ALA A 88 -3.25 -10.30 -4.01
C ALA A 88 -3.62 -9.12 -3.10
N ILE A 89 -3.83 -7.94 -3.69
CA ILE A 89 -4.19 -6.69 -3.00
C ILE A 89 -5.59 -6.79 -2.37
N GLU A 90 -6.59 -7.19 -3.15
CA GLU A 90 -7.99 -7.27 -2.72
C GLU A 90 -8.21 -8.32 -1.65
N ARG A 91 -7.49 -9.46 -1.71
CA ARG A 91 -7.53 -10.50 -0.67
C ARG A 91 -7.10 -9.97 0.71
N LEU A 92 -6.28 -8.93 0.74
CA LEU A 92 -5.81 -8.29 1.98
C LEU A 92 -6.65 -7.06 2.37
N LEU A 93 -7.60 -6.62 1.55
CA LEU A 93 -8.49 -5.51 1.86
C LEU A 93 -9.75 -6.03 2.56
N PRO A 94 -10.00 -5.68 3.84
CA PRO A 94 -11.22 -6.11 4.52
C PRO A 94 -12.49 -5.41 3.99
N LYS A 95 -12.31 -4.29 3.29
CA LYS A 95 -13.38 -3.44 2.74
C LYS A 95 -12.83 -2.52 1.64
N PRO A 96 -13.69 -1.93 0.79
CA PRO A 96 -13.30 -0.95 -0.22
C PRO A 96 -12.55 0.25 0.39
N ILE A 97 -11.70 0.89 -0.42
CA ILE A 97 -10.95 2.08 -0.04
C ILE A 97 -11.48 3.30 -0.80
N ASP A 98 -11.38 4.49 -0.19
CA ASP A 98 -11.76 5.75 -0.83
C ASP A 98 -10.55 6.51 -1.39
N ALA A 99 -9.36 6.26 -0.81
CA ALA A 99 -8.12 6.92 -1.18
C ALA A 99 -6.93 5.97 -1.13
N ALA A 100 -6.04 6.10 -2.11
CA ALA A 100 -4.77 5.39 -2.14
C ALA A 100 -3.62 6.40 -2.11
N PHE A 101 -2.71 6.22 -1.16
CA PHE A 101 -1.57 7.08 -0.89
C PHE A 101 -0.33 6.45 -1.50
N THR A 102 0.27 7.11 -2.48
CA THR A 102 1.48 6.61 -3.17
C THR A 102 2.43 7.76 -3.51
N SER A 103 3.69 7.44 -3.77
CA SER A 103 4.75 8.42 -4.06
C SER A 103 5.20 8.47 -5.53
N ASN A 104 4.70 7.58 -6.42
CA ASN A 104 5.14 7.55 -7.83
C ASN A 104 3.97 7.35 -8.82
N GLU A 105 4.23 7.70 -10.08
CA GLU A 105 3.25 7.68 -11.18
C GLU A 105 2.79 6.28 -11.61
N CYS A 106 3.60 5.24 -11.34
CA CYS A 106 3.27 3.84 -11.58
C CYS A 106 2.07 3.33 -10.75
N SER A 107 1.47 4.21 -9.95
CA SER A 107 0.30 3.96 -9.12
C SER A 107 -1.04 4.35 -9.76
N ALA A 108 -1.05 5.01 -10.93
CA ALA A 108 -2.31 5.48 -11.54
C ALA A 108 -3.25 4.32 -11.89
N GLU A 109 -2.72 3.24 -12.47
CA GLU A 109 -3.50 2.05 -12.84
C GLU A 109 -4.01 1.29 -11.60
N LEU A 110 -3.18 1.18 -10.56
CA LEU A 110 -3.58 0.63 -9.25
C LEU A 110 -4.78 1.39 -8.68
N VAL A 111 -4.70 2.72 -8.62
CA VAL A 111 -5.74 3.57 -8.06
C VAL A 111 -7.03 3.47 -8.89
N ARG A 112 -6.90 3.46 -10.22
CA ARG A 112 -8.02 3.30 -11.15
C ARG A 112 -8.76 1.99 -10.93
N ARG A 113 -8.02 0.87 -10.78
CA ARG A 113 -8.59 -0.46 -10.55
C ARG A 113 -9.28 -0.58 -9.19
N LEU A 114 -8.74 0.08 -8.17
CA LEU A 114 -9.34 0.15 -6.84
C LEU A 114 -10.55 1.09 -6.74
N GLY A 115 -10.83 1.89 -7.78
CA GLY A 115 -11.90 2.89 -7.77
C GLY A 115 -11.69 3.98 -6.71
N ALA A 116 -10.44 4.24 -6.33
CA ALA A 116 -10.08 5.14 -5.25
C ALA A 116 -9.61 6.51 -5.77
N LEU A 117 -9.55 7.50 -4.88
CA LEU A 117 -8.91 8.78 -5.17
C LEU A 117 -7.39 8.65 -4.98
N TRP A 118 -6.61 9.13 -5.94
CA TRP A 118 -5.16 9.13 -5.81
C TRP A 118 -4.69 10.30 -4.95
N VAL A 119 -4.05 10.00 -3.82
CA VAL A 119 -3.38 11.01 -2.98
C VAL A 119 -1.87 10.87 -3.15
N GLN A 120 -1.30 11.68 -4.03
CA GLN A 120 0.16 11.76 -4.19
C GLN A 120 0.81 12.32 -2.92
N VAL A 121 1.89 11.68 -2.49
CA VAL A 121 2.70 12.12 -1.35
C VAL A 121 4.13 12.31 -1.82
N ASP A 122 4.61 13.54 -1.73
CA ASP A 122 5.95 13.96 -2.16
C ASP A 122 6.29 13.45 -3.58
N PRO A 123 5.48 13.78 -4.62
CA PRO A 123 5.80 13.41 -5.99
C PRO A 123 7.12 14.12 -6.37
N GLY A 124 8.17 13.33 -6.54
CA GLY A 124 9.48 13.76 -7.01
C GLY A 124 9.67 13.42 -8.47
#